data_AF-A0A7W8RIJ7-F1
#
_entry.id   AF-A0A7W8RIJ7-F1
#
_cell.length_a   1.000
_cell.length_b   1.000
_cell.length_c   1.000
_cell.angle_alpha   90.00
_cell.angle_beta   90.00
_cell.angle_gamma   90.00
#
_symmetry.space_group_name_H-M   'P 1'
#
loop_
_entity.id
_entity.type
_entity.pdbx_description
1 polymer ?
#
loop_
_entity_poly.entity_id
_entity_poly.type
_entity_poly.pdbx_seq_one_letter_code
_entity_poly.pdbx_strand_id
1 'polypeptide(L)'
;MELCIGCYNRQLELRRGRNAKGGPPRLAAARLRPARCLIDQNGTAEIVDLDFCTGRSEAATIVKRRWPDARLADYELLSSHTRHG
;
A
#
# COMPACT_ATOMS: atom_id res chain seq x y z
N MET A 1 15.36 5.59 0.55
CA MET A 1 14.01 5.15 0.16
C MET A 1 13.92 3.70 0.55
N GLU A 2 13.09 3.29 1.51
CA GLU A 2 12.84 1.84 1.64
C GLU A 2 11.54 1.55 2.42
N LEU A 3 10.56 1.03 1.70
CA LEU A 3 9.63 0.05 2.26
C LEU A 3 10.47 -1.02 2.97
N CYS A 4 10.05 -1.52 4.14
CA CYS A 4 10.80 -2.63 4.74
C CYS A 4 10.90 -3.78 3.73
N ILE A 5 11.98 -4.57 3.78
CA ILE A 5 12.22 -5.65 2.81
C ILE A 5 11.01 -6.59 2.68
N GLY A 6 10.22 -6.76 3.74
CA GLY A 6 8.96 -7.49 3.72
C GLY A 6 7.85 -6.83 2.89
N CYS A 7 7.65 -5.51 2.98
CA CYS A 7 6.65 -4.78 2.18
C CYS A 7 7.11 -4.62 0.73
N TYR A 8 8.39 -4.31 0.52
CA TYR A 8 8.99 -4.21 -0.81
C TYR A 8 8.94 -5.55 -1.56
N ASN A 9 9.34 -6.65 -0.90
CA ASN A 9 9.30 -7.97 -1.52
C ASN A 9 7.88 -8.35 -1.88
N ARG A 10 6.87 -8.17 -1.02
CA ARG A 10 5.49 -8.54 -1.38
C ARG A 10 4.95 -7.76 -2.58
N GLN A 11 5.25 -6.46 -2.69
CA GLN A 11 4.89 -5.67 -3.86
C GLN A 11 5.63 -6.15 -5.12
N LEU A 12 6.91 -6.48 -4.99
CA LEU A 12 7.71 -7.04 -6.08
C LEU A 12 7.20 -8.43 -6.51
N GLU A 13 6.82 -9.27 -5.57
CA GLU A 13 6.24 -10.60 -5.81
C GLU A 13 4.88 -10.51 -6.51
N LEU A 14 4.06 -9.52 -6.12
CA LEU A 14 2.79 -9.21 -6.80
C LEU A 14 3.04 -8.75 -8.24
N ARG A 15 3.95 -7.79 -8.44
CA ARG A 15 4.31 -7.28 -9.77
C ARG A 15 4.92 -8.37 -10.66
N ARG A 16 5.72 -9.28 -10.10
CA ARG A 16 6.36 -10.39 -10.83
C ARG A 16 5.47 -11.62 -11.00
N GLY A 17 4.34 -11.70 -10.29
CA GLY A 17 3.48 -12.88 -10.24
C GLY A 17 4.14 -14.12 -9.63
N ARG A 18 5.32 -13.98 -9.02
CA ARG A 18 6.11 -15.07 -8.40
C ARG A 18 6.78 -14.57 -7.13
N ASN A 19 6.75 -15.41 -6.10
CA ASN A 19 7.44 -15.17 -4.84
C ASN A 19 8.97 -15.34 -4.98
N ALA A 20 9.73 -15.01 -3.94
CA ALA A 20 11.18 -15.20 -3.93
C ALA A 20 11.65 -16.66 -4.16
N LYS A 21 10.74 -17.63 -4.01
CA LYS A 21 10.97 -19.07 -4.24
C LYS A 21 10.43 -19.56 -5.59
N GLY A 22 9.99 -18.65 -6.48
CA GLY A 22 9.48 -18.97 -7.82
C GLY A 22 8.03 -19.48 -7.87
N GLY A 23 7.35 -19.63 -6.74
CA GLY A 23 5.96 -20.07 -6.66
C GLY A 23 4.97 -18.90 -6.71
N PRO A 24 3.65 -19.14 -6.87
CA PRO A 24 2.65 -18.08 -6.89
C PRO A 24 2.59 -17.34 -5.54
N PRO A 25 2.43 -16.00 -5.52
CA PRO A 25 2.45 -15.20 -4.31
C PRO A 25 1.14 -15.35 -3.52
N ARG A 26 1.04 -16.39 -2.68
CA ARG A 26 -0.18 -16.75 -1.92
C ARG A 26 -0.68 -15.67 -0.96
N LEU A 27 0.21 -14.88 -0.35
CA LEU A 27 -0.16 -13.86 0.64
C LEU A 27 -0.21 -12.44 0.06
N ALA A 28 0.65 -12.15 -0.92
CA ALA A 28 0.71 -10.83 -1.54
C ALA A 28 -0.54 -10.59 -2.42
N ALA A 29 -0.97 -11.57 -3.22
CA ALA A 29 -2.14 -11.42 -4.10
C ALA A 29 -3.49 -11.39 -3.36
N ALA A 30 -3.61 -12.02 -2.18
CA ALA A 30 -4.88 -12.12 -1.46
C ALA A 30 -5.17 -10.91 -0.56
N ARG A 31 -4.15 -10.15 -0.15
CA ARG A 31 -4.30 -9.07 0.85
C ARG A 31 -3.77 -7.71 0.41
N LEU A 32 -2.86 -7.63 -0.56
CA LEU A 32 -2.44 -6.33 -1.08
C LEU A 32 -3.51 -5.79 -2.02
N ARG A 33 -4.02 -4.62 -1.68
CA ARG A 33 -4.95 -3.86 -2.51
C ARG A 33 -4.43 -2.45 -2.67
N PRO A 34 -4.68 -1.80 -3.82
CA PRO A 34 -4.47 -0.37 -3.92
C PRO A 34 -5.29 0.32 -2.84
N ALA A 35 -4.73 1.38 -2.27
CA ALA A 35 -5.35 2.09 -1.19
C ALA A 35 -5.24 3.58 -1.44
N ARG A 36 -6.23 4.33 -0.99
CA ARG A 36 -6.21 5.78 -0.96
C ARG A 36 -6.29 6.22 0.49
N CYS A 37 -5.55 7.25 0.84
CA CYS A 37 -5.61 7.79 2.19
C CYS A 37 -5.70 9.31 2.19
N LEU A 38 -6.40 9.81 3.20
CA LEU A 38 -6.38 11.21 3.56
C LEU A 38 -5.27 11.40 4.60
N ILE A 39 -4.31 12.24 4.29
CA ILE A 39 -3.25 12.64 5.20
C ILE A 39 -3.46 14.08 5.63
N ASP A 40 -3.20 14.39 6.90
CA ASP A 40 -3.07 15.76 7.38
C ASP A 40 -1.59 16.09 7.47
N GLN A 41 -1.12 17.06 6.68
CA GLN A 41 0.24 17.55 6.69
C GLN A 41 0.22 19.01 7.14
N ASN A 42 0.67 19.26 8.38
CA ASN A 42 0.72 20.60 8.97
C ASN A 42 -0.63 21.35 8.90
N GLY A 43 -1.74 20.65 9.16
CA GLY A 43 -3.09 21.24 9.10
C GLY A 43 -3.69 21.34 7.70
N THR A 44 -3.00 20.83 6.67
CA THR A 44 -3.53 20.70 5.31
C THR A 44 -3.89 19.25 5.03
N ALA A 45 -5.17 19.01 4.73
CA ALA A 45 -5.63 17.68 4.34
C ALA A 45 -5.37 17.41 2.85
N GLU A 46 -4.67 16.32 2.54
CA GLU A 46 -4.34 15.89 1.18
C GLU A 46 -4.74 14.44 0.95
N ILE A 47 -5.29 14.15 -0.24
CA ILE A 47 -5.59 12.79 -0.66
C ILE A 47 -4.40 12.24 -1.43
N VAL A 48 -3.84 11.13 -0.96
CA VAL A 48 -2.71 10.46 -1.62
C VAL A 48 -3.04 9.00 -1.92
N ASP A 49 -2.64 8.57 -3.11
CA ASP A 49 -2.76 7.18 -3.54
C ASP A 49 -1.54 6.37 -3.06
N LEU A 50 -1.82 5.23 -2.44
CA LEU A 50 -0.84 4.22 -2.03
C LEU A 50 -0.91 3.04 -3.00
N ASP A 51 0.26 2.62 -3.50
CA ASP A 51 0.37 1.54 -4.50
C ASP A 51 -0.38 0.27 -4.09
N PHE A 52 0.07 -0.36 -3.01
CA PHE A 52 -0.48 -1.61 -2.52
C PHE A 52 -0.28 -1.68 -1.00
N CYS A 53 -1.37 -1.88 -0.29
CA CYS A 53 -1.42 -2.01 1.16
C CYS A 53 -2.31 -3.17 1.58
N THR A 54 -1.98 -3.74 2.73
CA THR A 54 -2.67 -4.84 3.40
C THR A 54 -3.71 -4.34 4.41
N GLY A 55 -3.68 -3.06 4.78
CA GLY A 55 -4.55 -2.49 5.79
C GLY A 55 -4.07 -1.14 6.33
N ARG A 56 -4.91 -0.53 7.18
CA ARG A 56 -4.70 0.80 7.78
C ARG A 56 -3.35 0.95 8.51
N SER A 57 -2.89 -0.07 9.23
CA SER A 57 -1.62 -0.01 9.99
C SER A 57 -0.40 0.09 9.07
N GLU A 58 -0.42 -0.62 7.94
CA GLU A 58 0.63 -0.54 6.93
C GLU A 58 0.55 0.81 6.20
N ALA A 59 -0.66 1.28 5.89
CA ALA A 59 -0.86 2.61 5.30
C ALA A 59 -0.32 3.73 6.20
N ALA A 60 -0.59 3.68 7.51
CA ALA A 60 -0.04 4.63 8.47
C ALA A 60 1.50 4.60 8.50
N THR A 61 2.09 3.41 8.37
CA THR A 61 3.55 3.24 8.30
C THR A 61 4.11 3.83 7.01
N ILE A 62 3.45 3.63 5.88
CA ILE A 62 3.85 4.22 4.60
C ILE A 62 3.73 5.74 4.65
N VAL A 63 2.61 6.26 5.18
CA VAL A 63 2.37 7.70 5.33
C VAL A 63 3.47 8.32 6.18
N LYS A 64 3.73 7.80 7.38
CA LYS A 64 4.76 8.33 8.28
C LYS A 64 6.19 8.24 7.70
N ARG A 65 6.42 7.33 6.74
CA ARG A 65 7.73 7.19 6.08
C ARG A 65 7.89 8.12 4.88
N ARG A 66 6.84 8.29 4.06
CA ARG A 66 6.86 9.12 2.85
C ARG A 66 6.65 10.61 3.21
N TRP A 67 5.85 10.87 4.23
CA TRP A 67 5.52 12.19 4.76
C TRP A 67 5.71 12.18 6.29
N PRO A 68 6.92 12.44 6.79
CA PRO A 68 7.25 12.33 8.23
C PRO A 68 6.39 13.20 9.13
N ASP A 69 6.01 14.39 8.63
CA ASP A 69 5.19 15.37 9.33
C ASP A 69 3.68 15.18 9.11
N ALA A 70 3.30 14.16 8.33
CA ALA A 70 1.89 13.90 8.05
C ALA A 70 1.30 12.83 8.97
N ARG A 71 0.03 13.01 9.32
CA ARG A 71 -0.78 12.02 10.04
C ARG A 71 -1.80 11.39 9.10
N LEU A 72 -1.96 10.08 9.17
CA LEU A 72 -3.08 9.40 8.52
C LEU A 72 -4.40 9.83 9.18
N ALA A 73 -5.20 10.63 8.48
CA ALA A 73 -6.52 11.06 8.93
C ALA A 73 -7.57 9.98 8.58
N ASP A 74 -7.57 9.52 7.32
CA ASP A 74 -8.49 8.49 6.86
C ASP A 74 -7.87 7.53 5.84
N TYR A 75 -8.50 6.37 5.67
CA TYR A 75 -7.98 5.27 4.86
C TYR A 75 -9.10 4.49 4.18
N GLU A 76 -8.97 4.32 2.87
CA GLU A 76 -9.87 3.56 2.04
C GLU A 76 -9.11 2.50 1.23
N LEU A 77 -9.57 1.26 1.31
CA LEU A 77 -9.14 0.22 0.37
C LEU A 77 -9.89 0.41 -0.94
N LEU A 78 -9.14 0.68 -2.01
CA LEU A 78 -9.73 0.71 -3.34
C LEU A 78 -10.10 -0.73 -3.68
N SER A 79 -11.41 -0.96 -3.81
CA SER A 79 -11.90 -2.23 -4.34
C SER A 79 -11.37 -2.32 -5.77
N SER A 80 -10.66 -3.41 -6.09
CA SER A 80 -10.30 -3.75 -7.45
C SER A 80 -11.59 -3.99 -8.25
N HIS A 81 -12.26 -2.92 -8.70
CA HIS A 81 -13.19 -3.02 -9.79
C HIS A 81 -12.33 -3.32 -11.01
N THR A 82 -12.18 -4.62 -11.28
CA THR A 82 -12.00 -5.12 -12.64
C THR A 82 -13.09 -4.45 -13.48
N ARG A 83 -12.76 -3.34 -14.16
CA ARG A 83 -13.46 -3.00 -15.40
C ARG A 83 -13.04 -4.08 -16.38
N HIS A 84 -13.80 -5.17 -16.39
CA HIS A 84 -13.89 -6.00 -17.58
C HIS A 84 -14.50 -5.11 -18.67
N GLY A 85 -13.63 -4.64 -19.57
CA GLY A 85 -13.99 -4.21 -20.91
C GLY A 85 -13.39 -5.20 -21.89
#